data_AF-A0A4U8UA92-F1
#
_entry.id   AF-A0A4U8UA92-F1
#
_cell.length_a   1.000
_cell.length_b   1.000
_cell.length_c   1.000
_cell.angle_alpha   90.00
_cell.angle_beta   90.00
_cell.angle_gamma   90.00
#
_symmetry.space_group_name_H-M   'P 1'
#
loop_
_entity.id
_entity.type
_entity.pdbx_description
1 polymer ?
#
loop_
_entity_poly.entity_id
_entity_poly.type
_entity_poly.pdbx_seq_one_letter_code
_entity_poly.pdbx_strand_id
1 'polypeptide(L)'
;MRVGYGLHGDFGIQKATSNHIGSMSLNDDFRFYVTFGIAERFVGRNMFIQGNSFGGFQTQLDMARCVYEAELGALIAWRGISLAYMYSYKQKEFREQLLDSNYATLRLEISF
;
A
#
# COMPACT_ATOMS: atom_id res chain seq x y z
N MET A 1 -3.46 11.56 2.07
CA MET A 1 -3.67 12.88 1.45
C MET A 1 -3.52 12.74 -0.06
N ARG A 2 -4.31 13.50 -0.85
CA ARG A 2 -4.21 13.52 -2.32
C ARG A 2 -4.27 14.95 -2.81
N VAL A 3 -3.43 15.30 -3.78
CA VAL A 3 -3.32 16.65 -4.34
C VAL A 3 -3.17 16.56 -5.85
N GLY A 4 -3.98 17.32 -6.59
CA GLY A 4 -3.94 17.34 -8.04
C GLY A 4 -5.21 17.88 -8.68
N TYR A 5 -5.41 17.53 -9.93
CA TYR A 5 -6.53 17.92 -10.76
C TYR A 5 -7.46 16.74 -11.08
N GLY A 6 -8.77 16.99 -11.08
CA GLY A 6 -9.78 16.02 -11.49
C GLY A 6 -9.96 14.85 -10.51
N LEU A 7 -9.82 15.09 -9.21
CA LEU A 7 -10.03 14.07 -8.17
C LEU A 7 -11.52 13.74 -7.90
N HIS A 8 -12.46 14.48 -8.52
CA HIS A 8 -13.89 14.23 -8.35
C HIS A 8 -14.24 12.81 -8.83
N GLY A 9 -14.79 11.99 -7.94
CA GLY A 9 -15.18 10.61 -8.25
C GLY A 9 -14.04 9.58 -8.31
N ASP A 10 -12.80 9.96 -7.97
CA ASP A 10 -11.68 9.01 -7.83
C ASP A 10 -11.44 8.68 -6.36
N PHE A 11 -11.33 7.38 -6.03
CA PHE A 11 -11.11 6.87 -4.68
C PHE A 11 -9.64 6.54 -4.36
N GLY A 12 -8.73 6.78 -5.30
CA GLY A 12 -7.29 6.66 -5.11
C GLY A 12 -6.68 5.47 -5.85
N ILE A 13 -5.36 5.45 -5.85
CA ILE A 13 -4.58 4.39 -6.48
C ILE A 13 -4.65 3.14 -5.60
N GLN A 14 -5.11 2.03 -6.17
CA GLN A 14 -5.14 0.75 -5.49
C GLN A 14 -3.75 0.08 -5.55
N LYS A 15 -3.27 -0.37 -4.39
CA LYS A 15 -2.02 -1.12 -4.24
C LYS A 15 -2.20 -2.62 -4.56
N ALA A 16 -1.10 -3.31 -4.87
CA ALA A 16 -1.11 -4.74 -5.20
C ALA A 16 -1.70 -5.64 -4.10
N THR A 17 -1.59 -5.21 -2.83
CA THR A 17 -2.15 -5.92 -1.67
C THR A 17 -3.62 -5.56 -1.40
N SER A 18 -4.23 -4.70 -2.20
CA SER A 18 -5.64 -4.33 -2.06
C SER A 18 -6.54 -5.43 -2.62
N ASN A 19 -7.54 -5.84 -1.84
CA ASN A 19 -8.57 -6.79 -2.27
C ASN A 19 -9.66 -6.13 -3.14
N HIS A 20 -9.49 -4.86 -3.50
CA HIS A 20 -10.39 -4.14 -4.38
C HIS A 20 -9.70 -3.95 -5.72
N ILE A 21 -10.36 -4.41 -6.78
CA ILE A 21 -10.01 -4.20 -8.19
C ILE A 21 -11.21 -3.48 -8.80
N GLY A 22 -11.00 -2.30 -9.42
CA GLY A 22 -12.04 -1.60 -10.19
C GLY A 22 -12.75 -0.41 -9.52
N SER A 23 -12.28 0.10 -8.38
CA SER A 23 -12.83 1.35 -7.79
C SER A 23 -12.38 2.64 -8.50
N MET A 24 -11.66 2.55 -9.61
CA MET A 24 -11.19 3.72 -10.36
C MET A 24 -12.25 4.10 -11.39
N SER A 25 -12.80 5.30 -11.29
CA SER A 25 -13.67 5.85 -12.32
C SER A 25 -12.82 6.07 -13.58
N LEU A 26 -13.12 5.40 -14.69
CA LEU A 26 -12.54 5.72 -16.00
C LEU A 26 -13.48 6.72 -16.68
N ASN A 27 -12.97 7.91 -16.95
CA ASN A 27 -13.64 8.97 -17.69
C ASN A 27 -12.69 9.57 -18.73
N ASP A 28 -13.24 10.39 -19.62
CA ASP A 28 -12.44 11.04 -20.67
C ASP A 28 -11.67 12.27 -20.19
N ASP A 29 -12.02 12.78 -19.01
CA ASP A 29 -11.39 13.96 -18.44
C ASP A 29 -9.93 13.72 -18.10
N PHE A 30 -9.11 14.73 -18.34
CA PHE A 30 -7.73 14.73 -17.87
C PHE A 30 -7.68 14.76 -16.35
N ARG A 31 -6.93 13.84 -15.75
CA ARG A 31 -6.70 13.76 -14.32
C ARG A 31 -5.24 13.52 -14.02
N PHE A 32 -4.75 14.20 -13.00
CA PHE A 32 -3.40 13.99 -12.50
C PHE A 32 -3.38 14.30 -11.02
N TYR A 33 -2.88 13.38 -10.21
CA TYR A 33 -2.67 13.65 -8.79
C TYR A 33 -1.52 12.84 -8.21
N VAL A 34 -1.00 13.36 -7.11
CA VAL A 34 -0.06 12.67 -6.24
C VAL A 34 -0.79 12.35 -4.93
N THR A 35 -0.51 11.18 -4.39
CA THR A 35 -1.04 10.70 -3.12
C THR A 35 0.11 10.37 -2.18
N PHE A 36 -0.07 10.71 -0.92
CA PHE A 36 0.86 10.36 0.15
C PHE A 36 0.04 9.94 1.38
N GLY A 37 0.47 8.88 2.05
CA GLY A 37 -0.14 8.41 3.28
C GLY A 37 0.93 7.90 4.25
N ILE A 38 0.68 8.07 5.53
CA ILE A 38 1.40 7.36 6.58
C ILE A 38 0.38 6.79 7.55
N ALA A 39 0.56 5.53 7.92
CA ALA A 39 -0.31 4.82 8.84
C ALA A 39 0.55 4.16 9.91
N GLU A 40 0.17 4.35 11.16
CA GLU A 40 0.84 3.74 12.31
C GLU A 40 -0.05 2.63 12.89
N ARG A 41 0.58 1.57 13.38
CA ARG A 41 -0.10 0.46 14.04
C ARG A 41 0.59 0.10 15.34
N PHE A 42 -0.21 0.08 16.41
CA PHE A 42 0.20 -0.48 17.69
C PHE A 42 -0.20 -1.96 17.77
N VAL A 43 0.79 -2.84 17.88
CA VAL A 43 0.59 -4.28 17.88
C VAL A 43 0.84 -4.83 19.28
N GLY A 44 -0.24 -5.27 19.93
CA GLY A 44 -0.14 -5.91 21.25
C GLY A 44 0.31 -7.37 21.17
N ARG A 45 -0.17 -8.10 20.16
CA ARG A 45 0.17 -9.52 19.92
C ARG A 45 0.13 -9.82 18.43
N ASN A 46 1.14 -10.52 17.92
CA ASN A 46 1.16 -11.06 16.57
C ASN A 46 1.47 -12.56 16.63
N MET A 47 0.47 -13.40 16.30
CA MET A 47 0.61 -14.86 16.36
C MET A 47 1.59 -15.42 15.34
N PHE A 48 1.88 -14.69 14.26
CA PHE A 48 2.87 -15.10 13.27
C PHE A 48 4.30 -14.84 13.73
N ILE A 49 4.52 -13.91 14.67
CA ILE A 49 5.84 -13.57 15.21
C ILE A 49 6.10 -14.30 16.54
N GLN A 50 5.10 -14.30 17.43
CA GLN A 50 5.20 -14.85 18.79
C GLN A 50 4.67 -16.28 18.90
N GLY A 51 4.26 -16.89 17.78
CA GLY A 51 3.75 -18.25 17.73
C GLY A 51 4.84 -19.31 17.91
N ASN A 52 4.42 -20.56 17.86
CA ASN A 52 5.35 -21.69 17.86
C ASN A 52 5.71 -22.06 16.42
N SER A 53 6.99 -22.36 16.20
CA SER A 53 7.46 -22.98 14.98
C SER A 53 6.97 -24.44 14.88
N PHE A 54 7.08 -25.04 13.69
CA PHE A 54 6.89 -26.48 13.52
C PHE A 54 7.76 -27.25 14.52
N GLY A 55 7.14 -28.17 15.26
CA GLY A 55 7.79 -28.89 16.37
C GLY A 55 7.54 -28.30 17.76
N GLY A 56 6.78 -27.20 17.89
CA GLY A 56 6.32 -26.67 19.17
C GLY A 56 7.29 -25.73 19.88
N PHE A 57 8.43 -25.41 19.26
CA PHE A 57 9.40 -24.45 19.80
C PHE A 57 8.86 -23.03 19.68
N GLN A 58 8.82 -22.31 20.80
CA GLN A 58 8.43 -20.91 20.81
C GLN A 58 9.53 -20.07 20.15
N THR A 59 9.18 -19.27 19.16
CA THR A 59 10.13 -18.37 18.51
C THR A 59 10.42 -17.17 19.42
N GLN A 60 11.69 -16.92 19.72
CA GLN A 60 12.13 -15.79 20.55
C GLN A 60 12.41 -14.54 19.69
N LEU A 61 11.42 -14.09 18.92
CA LEU A 61 11.53 -12.86 18.12
C LEU A 61 11.06 -11.66 18.93
N ASP A 62 11.83 -10.57 18.90
CA ASP A 62 11.45 -9.32 19.58
C ASP A 62 10.57 -8.46 18.67
N MET A 63 9.27 -8.52 18.88
CA MET A 63 8.26 -7.81 18.09
C MET A 63 8.26 -6.31 18.38
N ALA A 64 8.29 -5.51 17.32
CA ALA A 64 8.07 -4.07 17.40
C ALA A 64 6.62 -3.77 17.79
N ARG A 65 6.42 -3.03 18.89
CA ARG A 65 5.08 -2.66 19.37
C ARG A 65 4.44 -1.54 18.56
N CYS A 66 5.25 -0.72 17.91
CA CYS A 66 4.81 0.35 17.03
C CYS A 66 5.48 0.14 15.67
N VAL A 67 4.67 0.05 14.63
CA VAL A 67 5.11 -0.13 13.24
C VAL A 67 4.41 0.92 12.39
N TYR A 68 5.13 1.54 11.46
CA TYR A 68 4.52 2.43 10.48
C TYR A 68 4.64 1.91 9.03
N GLU A 69 3.66 2.27 8.22
CA GLU A 69 3.60 2.05 6.78
C GLU A 69 3.46 3.42 6.11
N ALA A 70 4.28 3.69 5.10
CA ALA A 70 4.26 4.92 4.33
C ALA A 70 3.99 4.61 2.86
N GLU A 71 3.17 5.43 2.22
CA GLU A 71 2.72 5.25 0.85
C GLU A 71 2.92 6.56 0.08
N LEU A 72 3.42 6.44 -1.14
CA LEU A 72 3.58 7.55 -2.08
C LEU A 72 3.22 7.07 -3.48
N GLY A 73 2.31 7.76 -4.14
CA GLY A 73 1.90 7.38 -5.49
C GLY A 73 1.54 8.57 -6.36
N ALA A 74 1.51 8.33 -7.67
CA ALA A 74 1.10 9.29 -8.67
C ALA A 74 0.22 8.61 -9.71
N LEU A 75 -0.77 9.33 -10.21
CA LEU A 75 -1.68 8.89 -11.24
C LEU A 75 -1.78 9.94 -12.34
N ILE A 76 -1.83 9.48 -13.57
CA ILE A 76 -2.26 10.26 -14.74
C ILE A 76 -3.32 9.48 -15.51
N ALA A 77 -4.41 10.15 -15.87
CA ALA A 77 -5.46 9.55 -16.70
C ALA A 77 -5.97 10.55 -17.74
N TRP A 78 -6.30 10.03 -18.92
CA TRP A 78 -6.84 10.80 -20.03
C TRP A 78 -7.54 9.88 -21.04
N ARG A 79 -8.74 10.24 -21.49
CA ARG A 79 -9.47 9.57 -22.59
C ARG A 79 -9.54 8.04 -22.44
N GLY A 80 -10.01 7.57 -21.29
CA GLY A 80 -10.16 6.14 -21.02
C GLY A 80 -8.86 5.38 -20.76
N ILE A 81 -7.70 6.05 -20.74
CA ILE A 81 -6.41 5.46 -20.33
C ILE A 81 -6.05 6.01 -18.95
N SER A 82 -5.64 5.13 -18.02
CA SER A 82 -5.13 5.51 -16.72
C SER A 82 -3.85 4.76 -16.38
N LEU A 83 -2.82 5.49 -15.99
CA LEU A 83 -1.55 4.96 -15.51
C LEU A 83 -1.32 5.45 -14.07
N ALA A 84 -1.12 4.50 -13.17
CA ALA A 84 -0.86 4.78 -11.77
C ALA A 84 0.39 4.05 -11.29
N TYR A 85 1.16 4.72 -10.45
CA TYR A 85 2.31 4.18 -9.76
C TYR A 85 2.16 4.43 -8.26
N MET A 86 2.39 3.40 -7.45
CA MET A 86 2.35 3.49 -5.98
C MET A 86 3.57 2.78 -5.41
N TYR A 87 4.31 3.47 -4.55
CA TYR A 87 5.37 2.91 -3.74
C TYR A 87 4.89 2.78 -2.29
N SER A 88 5.03 1.59 -1.74
CA SER A 88 4.69 1.27 -0.36
C SER A 88 5.94 0.86 0.40
N TYR A 89 6.18 1.52 1.51
CA TYR A 89 7.24 1.24 2.48
C TYR A 89 6.61 0.72 3.76
N LYS A 90 7.11 -0.39 4.28
CA LYS A 90 6.68 -0.97 5.55
C LYS A 90 7.87 -1.28 6.42
N GLN A 91 7.90 -0.67 7.60
CA GLN A 91 8.93 -0.90 8.59
C GLN A 91 8.96 -2.37 9.04
N LYS A 92 10.14 -2.85 9.45
CA LYS A 92 10.31 -4.13 10.16
C LYS A 92 9.31 -4.32 11.31
N GLU A 93 8.75 -5.52 11.41
CA GLU A 93 7.79 -5.87 12.47
C GLU A 93 8.46 -6.51 13.70
N PHE A 94 9.71 -6.95 13.58
CA PHE A 94 10.52 -7.51 14.67
C PHE A 94 12.01 -7.25 14.43
N ARG A 95 12.83 -7.28 15.48
CA ARG A 95 14.24 -6.81 15.43
C ARG A 95 15.12 -7.62 14.48
N GLU A 96 14.95 -8.93 14.45
CA GLU A 96 15.78 -9.85 13.69
C GLU A 96 15.45 -9.84 12.19
N GLN A 97 14.40 -9.12 11.78
CA GLN A 97 14.05 -8.96 10.38
C GLN A 97 15.17 -8.22 9.63
N LEU A 98 15.73 -8.85 8.60
CA LEU A 98 16.91 -8.33 7.88
C LEU A 98 16.65 -6.97 7.23
N LEU A 99 15.51 -6.82 6.55
CA LEU A 99 15.17 -5.64 5.76
C LEU A 99 13.71 -5.21 5.99
N ASP A 100 13.45 -3.94 5.74
CA ASP A 100 12.09 -3.41 5.61
C ASP A 100 11.38 -4.06 4.41
N SER A 101 10.05 -4.09 4.45
CA SER A 101 9.24 -4.64 3.36
C SER A 101 8.76 -3.52 2.46
N ASN A 102 9.29 -3.46 1.25
CA ASN A 102 8.96 -2.41 0.30
C ASN A 102 8.47 -3.04 -1.01
N TYR A 103 7.45 -2.45 -1.61
CA TYR A 103 6.95 -2.88 -2.91
C TYR A 103 6.40 -1.70 -3.70
N ALA A 104 6.42 -1.84 -5.03
CA ALA A 104 5.82 -0.89 -5.93
C ALA A 104 4.69 -1.56 -6.71
N THR A 105 3.63 -0.82 -6.96
CA THR A 105 2.50 -1.23 -7.80
C THR A 105 2.47 -0.30 -9.01
N LEU A 106 2.53 -0.88 -10.20
CA LEU A 106 2.23 -0.18 -11.44
C LEU A 106 0.90 -0.71 -11.97
N ARG A 107 0.02 0.20 -12.37
CA ARG A 107 -1.32 -0.13 -12.84
C ARG A 107 -1.61 0.63 -14.11
N LEU A 108 -2.05 -0.10 -15.12
CA LEU A 108 -2.50 0.41 -16.40
C LEU A 108 -3.94 -0.06 -16.61
N GLU A 109 -4.84 0.88 -16.84
CA GLU A 109 -6.24 0.63 -17.17
C GLU A 109 -6.57 1.30 -18.51
N ILE A 110 -7.25 0.56 -19.39
CA ILE A 110 -7.63 1.03 -20.73
C ILE A 110 -9.10 0.64 -20.94
N SER A 111 -9.93 1.63 -21.24
CA SER A 111 -11.32 1.46 -21.66
C SER A 111 -11.39 1.56 -23.19
N PHE A 112 -12.12 0.65 -23.82
CA PHE A 112 -12.41 0.63 -25.26
C PHE A 112 -13.90 0.42 -25.52
#